data_AF-A0A938AWS2-F1
#
_entry.id   AF-A0A938AWS2-F1
#
_cell.length_a   1.000
_cell.length_b   1.000
_cell.length_c   1.000
_cell.angle_alpha   90.00
_cell.angle_beta   90.00
_cell.angle_gamma   90.00
#
_symmetry.space_group_name_H-M   'P 1'
#
loop_
_entity.id
_entity.type
_entity.pdbx_description
1 polymer ?
#
loop_
_entity_poly.entity_id
_entity_poly.type
_entity_poly.pdbx_seq_one_letter_code
_entity_poly.pdbx_strand_id
1 'polypeptide(L)' 'TKRLEEARVALRNIRRDGIEKLRQAEKNKGISQDQYTRASEQMQKITDNYIEKANKVGQDKEKEVMEV' A
#
# COMPACT_ATOMS: atom_id res chain seq x y z
N THR A 1 -17.12 -4.96 3.02
CA THR A 1 -17.01 -6.30 3.67
C THR A 1 -15.84 -6.38 4.67
N LYS A 2 -15.90 -7.21 5.73
CA LYS A 2 -14.83 -7.36 6.75
C LYS A 2 -13.43 -7.62 6.15
N ARG A 3 -13.38 -8.44 5.09
CA ARG A 3 -12.14 -8.77 4.35
C ARG A 3 -11.50 -7.56 3.66
N LEU A 4 -12.30 -6.60 3.18
CA LEU A 4 -11.79 -5.39 2.53
C LEU A 4 -11.08 -4.46 3.53
N GLU A 5 -11.65 -4.32 4.73
CA GLU A 5 -11.02 -3.56 5.81
C GLU A 5 -9.73 -4.22 6.29
N GLU A 6 -9.71 -5.55 6.44
CA GLU A 6 -8.48 -6.30 6.74
C GLU A 6 -7.40 -6.08 5.66
N ALA A 7 -7.77 -6.12 4.39
CA ALA A 7 -6.85 -5.84 3.28
C ALA A 7 -6.28 -4.41 3.35
N ARG A 8 -7.12 -3.40 3.65
CA ARG A 8 -6.68 -2.01 3.81
C ARG A 8 -5.70 -1.85 4.97
N VAL A 9 -5.96 -2.50 6.11
CA VAL A 9 -5.06 -2.49 7.27
C VAL A 9 -3.73 -3.15 6.92
N ALA A 10 -3.76 -4.31 6.26
CA ALA A 10 -2.55 -5.00 5.82
C ALA A 10 -1.69 -4.13 4.89
N LEU A 11 -2.31 -3.49 3.88
CA LEU A 11 -1.62 -2.59 2.95
C LEU A 11 -0.97 -1.41 3.68
N ARG A 12 -1.65 -0.81 4.67
CA ARG A 12 -1.09 0.27 5.48
C ARG A 12 0.11 -0.17 6.31
N ASN A 13 0.04 -1.36 6.91
CA ASN A 13 1.14 -1.92 7.70
C ASN A 13 2.36 -2.18 6.82
N ILE A 14 2.18 -2.82 5.66
CA ILE A 14 3.26 -3.08 4.70
C ILE A 14 3.93 -1.77 4.26
N ARG A 15 3.15 -0.75 3.93
CA ARG A 15 3.70 0.57 3.55
C ARG A 15 4.52 1.16 4.71
N ARG A 16 4.01 1.11 5.94
CA ARG A 16 4.71 1.63 7.12
C ARG A 16 6.06 0.93 7.32
N ASP A 17 6.08 -0.40 7.24
CA ASP A 17 7.29 -1.19 7.39
C ASP A 17 8.29 -0.93 6.26
N GLY A 18 7.80 -0.78 5.02
CA GLY A 18 8.61 -0.41 3.86
C GLY A 18 9.28 0.96 4.02
N ILE A 19 8.52 1.97 4.44
CA ILE A 19 9.05 3.32 4.69
C ILE A 19 10.08 3.32 5.83
N GLU A 20 9.83 2.57 6.91
CA GLU A 20 10.78 2.49 8.03
C GLU A 20 12.10 1.84 7.59
N LYS A 21 12.05 0.78 6.76
CA LYS A 21 13.26 0.19 6.16
C LYS A 21 14.02 1.17 5.28
N LEU A 22 13.32 1.96 4.46
CA LEU A 22 13.93 3.00 3.62
C LEU A 22 14.61 4.07 4.48
N ARG A 23 13.97 4.50 5.58
CA ARG A 23 14.54 5.47 6.51
C ARG A 23 15.78 4.93 7.21
N GLN A 24 15.78 3.66 7.62
CA GLN A 24 16.94 3.01 8.20
C GLN A 24 18.09 2.90 7.20
N ALA A 25 17.80 2.55 5.94
CA ALA A 25 18.79 2.51 4.87
C ALA A 25 19.43 3.89 4.62
N GLU A 26 18.65 4.97 4.65
CA GLU A 26 19.15 6.34 4.51
C GLU A 26 20.06 6.72 5.69
N LYS A 27 19.62 6.47 6.93
CA LYS A 27 20.41 6.73 8.15
C LYS A 27 21.75 5.98 8.15
N ASN A 28 21.74 4.74 7.66
CA ASN A 28 22.93 3.90 7.53
C ASN A 28 23.80 4.27 6.32
N LYS A 29 23.46 5.35 5.60
CA LYS A 29 24.12 5.79 4.35
C LYS A 29 24.14 4.72 3.25
N GLY A 30 23.23 3.76 3.30
CA GLY A 30 23.04 2.74 2.27
C GLY A 30 22.30 3.26 1.05
N ILE A 31 21.53 4.34 1.21
CA ILE A 31 20.90 5.11 0.12
C ILE A 31 21.06 6.61 0.38
N SER A 32 21.04 7.41 -0.69
CA SER A 32 21.02 8.88 -0.59
C SER A 32 19.62 9.40 -0.26
N GLN A 33 19.54 10.67 0.16
CA GLN A 33 18.27 11.36 0.41
C GLN A 33 17.37 11.45 -0.84
N ASP A 34 17.97 11.65 -2.03
CA ASP A 34 17.25 11.64 -3.30
C ASP A 34 16.68 10.24 -3.61
N GLN A 35 17.46 9.18 -3.38
CA GLN A 35 16.99 7.81 -3.52
C GLN A 35 15.87 7.48 -2.52
N TYR A 36 15.98 7.93 -1.27
CA TYR A 36 14.92 7.77 -0.26
C TYR A 36 13.62 8.45 -0.70
N THR A 37 13.71 9.67 -1.21
CA THR A 37 12.54 10.44 -1.69
C THR A 37 11.85 9.70 -2.84
N ARG A 38 12.61 9.30 -3.87
CA ARG A 38 12.07 8.56 -5.02
C ARG A 38 11.45 7.22 -4.62
N ALA A 39 12.13 6.46 -3.76
CA ALA A 39 11.62 5.18 -3.28
C ALA A 39 10.34 5.33 -2.45
N SER A 40 10.25 6.38 -1.64
CA SER A 40 9.05 6.70 -0.84
C SER A 40 7.86 7.07 -1.73
N GLU A 41 8.08 7.87 -2.78
CA GLU A 41 7.04 8.19 -3.76
C GLU A 41 6.57 6.95 -4.53
N GLN A 42 7.49 6.08 -4.93
CA GLN A 42 7.14 4.82 -5.59
C GLN A 42 6.35 3.90 -4.66
N MET A 43 6.76 3.78 -3.40
CA MET A 43 6.04 3.01 -2.38
C MET A 43 4.61 3.52 -2.21
N GLN A 44 4.42 4.85 -2.19
CA GLN A 44 3.10 5.46 -2.11
C GLN A 44 2.24 5.10 -3.33
N LYS A 45 2.76 5.31 -4.56
CA LYS A 45 2.05 4.98 -5.80
C LYS A 45 1.65 3.50 -5.88
N ILE A 46 2.53 2.59 -5.49
CA ILE A 46 2.26 1.15 -5.46
C ILE A 46 1.13 0.86 -4.46
N THR A 47 1.21 1.42 -3.25
CA THR A 47 0.19 1.21 -2.22
C THR A 47 -1.18 1.72 -2.68
N ASP A 48 -1.23 2.91 -3.28
CA ASP A 48 -2.47 3.50 -3.78
C ASP A 48 -3.11 2.65 -4.89
N ASN A 49 -2.30 2.11 -5.81
CA ASN A 49 -2.78 1.20 -6.85
C ASN A 49 -3.42 -0.07 -6.26
N TYR A 50 -2.81 -0.66 -5.22
CA TYR A 50 -3.36 -1.85 -4.59
C TYR A 50 -4.61 -1.56 -3.76
N ILE A 51 -4.70 -0.38 -3.13
CA ILE A 51 -5.93 0.06 -2.46
C ILE A 51 -7.07 0.19 -3.48
N GLU A 52 -6.82 0.80 -4.63
CA GLU A 52 -7.81 0.93 -5.70
C GLU A 52 -8.27 -0.44 -6.22
N LYS A 53 -7.33 -1.36 -6.49
CA LYS A 53 -7.65 -2.74 -6.88
C LYS A 53 -8.49 -3.45 -5.83
N ALA A 54 -8.15 -3.33 -4.55
CA ALA A 54 -8.93 -3.94 -3.48
C ALA A 54 -10.35 -3.39 -3.43
N ASN A 55 -10.50 -2.06 -3.58
CA ASN A 55 -11.81 -1.41 -3.62
C ASN A 55 -12.65 -1.90 -4.81
N LYS A 56 -12.05 -2.01 -6.00
CA LYS A 56 -12.73 -2.50 -7.20
C LYS A 56 -13.23 -3.92 -7.02
N VAL A 57 -12.39 -4.83 -6.53
CA VAL A 57 -12.78 -6.23 -6.23
C VAL A 57 -13.91 -6.27 -5.20
N GLY A 58 -13.85 -5.41 -4.17
CA GLY A 58 -14.92 -5.30 -3.17
C GLY A 58 -16.25 -4.85 -3.79
N GLN A 59 -16.22 -3.84 -4.64
CA GLN A 59 -17.41 -3.32 -5.34
C GLN A 59 -18.00 -4.34 -6.30
N ASP A 60 -17.17 -5.02 -7.09
CA ASP A 60 -17.61 -6.04 -8.04
C ASP A 60 -18.30 -7.19 -7.28
N LYS A 61 -17.76 -7.59 -6.13
CA LYS A 61 -18.38 -8.63 -5.30
C LYS A 61 -19.69 -8.17 -4.65
N GLU A 62 -19.76 -6.90 -4.22
CA GLU A 62 -21.00 -6.34 -3.68
C GLU A 62 -22.11 -6.26 -4.74
N LYS A 63 -21.78 -5.93 -5.99
CA LYS A 63 -22.71 -5.98 -7.13
C LYS A 63 -23.17 -7.40 -7.45
N GLU A 64 -22.24 -8.35 -7.56
CA GLU A 64 -22.55 -9.76 -7.82
C GLU A 64 -23.52 -10.33 -6.76
N VAL A 65 -23.37 -9.93 -5.49
CA VAL A 65 -24.27 -10.37 -4.40
C VAL A 65 -25.64 -9.67 -4.46
N MET A 66 -25.72 -8.44 -4.97
CA MET A 66 -26.98 -7.68 -5.10
C MET A 66 -27.80 -8.05 -6.35
N GLU A 67 -27.19 -8.65 -7.37
CA GLU A 67 -27.87 -9.11 -8.59
C GLU A 67 -28.48 -10.52 -8.49
N VAL A 68 -28.43 -11.15 -7.30
CA VAL A 68 -29.05 -12.47 -7.02
C VAL A 68 -30.43 -12.33 -6.40
#